data_AF-A0A923LUV0-F1
#
_entry.id   AF-A0A923LUV0-F1
#
_cell.length_a   1.000
_cell.length_b   1.000
_cell.length_c   1.000
_cell.angle_alpha   90.00
_cell.angle_beta   90.00
_cell.angle_gamma   90.00
#
_symmetry.space_group_name_H-M   'P 1'
#
loop_
_entity.id
_entity.type
_entity.pdbx_description
1 polymer ?
#
loop_
_entity_poly.entity_id
_entity_poly.type
_entity_poly.pdbx_seq_one_letter_code
_entity_poly.pdbx_strand_id
1 'polypeptide(L)' 'MGIHHEKNANFAWLQYIISHLSPNGRAVTLLPNGTLTTQNLAESEIRKQILLDGWIEAILALPTGFFMERRFPAARGL' A
#
# COMPACT_ATOMS: atom_id res chain seq x y z
N MET A 1 3.11 -17.32 -3.70
CA MET A 1 4.51 -16.86 -3.68
C MET A 1 4.64 -15.76 -4.73
N GLY A 2 4.67 -14.50 -4.29
CA GLY A 2 4.44 -13.33 -5.15
C GLY A 2 5.71 -12.77 -5.77
N ILE A 3 5.60 -12.37 -7.04
CA ILE A 3 6.56 -11.58 -7.81
C ILE A 3 6.87 -10.25 -7.11
N HIS A 4 8.04 -10.16 -6.46
CA HIS A 4 8.53 -8.92 -5.88
C HIS A 4 8.98 -7.96 -6.99
N HIS A 5 8.27 -6.86 -7.16
CA HIS A 5 8.77 -5.74 -7.94
C HIS A 5 9.69 -4.93 -7.03
N GLU A 6 11.01 -5.00 -7.27
CA GLU A 6 12.05 -4.38 -6.45
C GLU A 6 11.88 -2.85 -6.23
N LYS A 7 11.05 -2.20 -7.04
CA LYS A 7 10.81 -0.74 -6.98
C LYS A 7 9.58 -0.31 -6.16
N ASN A 8 8.63 -1.20 -5.87
CA ASN A 8 7.40 -0.84 -5.16
C ASN A 8 6.99 -1.95 -4.17
N ALA A 9 7.31 -1.75 -2.90
CA ALA A 9 7.06 -2.72 -1.84
C ALA A 9 5.61 -2.66 -1.28
N ASN A 10 4.76 -1.75 -1.74
CA ASN A 10 3.44 -1.51 -1.15
C ASN A 10 2.56 -2.78 -1.13
N PHE A 11 2.45 -3.46 -2.27
CA PHE A 11 1.64 -4.68 -2.37
C PHE A 11 2.29 -5.87 -1.66
N ALA A 12 3.62 -5.91 -1.58
CA ALA A 12 4.33 -6.93 -0.80
C ALA A 12 4.03 -6.79 0.70
N TRP A 13 4.03 -5.56 1.23
CA TRP A 13 3.64 -5.28 2.61
C TRP A 13 2.18 -5.60 2.86
N LEU A 14 1.29 -5.25 1.93
CA LEU A 14 -0.14 -5.57 2.07
C LEU A 14 -0.36 -7.10 2.14
N GLN A 15 0.29 -7.86 1.28
CA GLN A 15 0.24 -9.33 1.31
C GLN A 15 0.84 -9.91 2.59
N TYR A 16 1.94 -9.35 3.08
CA TYR A 16 2.56 -9.76 4.34
C TYR A 16 1.63 -9.53 5.54
N ILE A 17 0.93 -8.39 5.57
CA ILE A 17 -0.04 -8.10 6.64
C ILE A 17 -1.20 -9.11 6.59
N ILE A 18 -1.77 -9.34 5.40
CA ILE A 18 -2.87 -10.31 5.22
C ILE A 18 -2.46 -11.71 5.70
N SER A 19 -1.24 -12.16 5.41
CA SER A 19 -0.78 -13.49 5.82
C SER A 19 -0.58 -13.67 7.33
N HIS A 20 -0.53 -12.56 8.09
CA HIS A 20 -0.39 -12.57 9.55
C HIS A 20 -1.68 -12.19 10.28
N LEU A 21 -2.78 -11.96 9.57
CA LEU A 21 -4.08 -11.74 10.21
C LEU A 21 -4.57 -13.04 10.87
N SER A 22 -5.13 -12.91 12.07
CA SER A 22 -5.91 -13.99 12.66
C SER A 22 -7.23 -14.17 11.88
N PRO A 23 -7.95 -15.30 12.03
CA PRO A 23 -9.16 -15.58 11.25
C PRO A 23 -10.26 -14.49 11.28
N ASN A 24 -10.27 -13.64 12.31
CA ASN A 24 -11.17 -12.48 12.44
C ASN A 24 -10.38 -11.17 12.67
N GLY A 25 -9.10 -11.18 12.36
CA GLY A 25 -8.21 -10.03 12.51
C GLY A 25 -8.55 -8.94 11.50
N ARG A 26 -8.30 -7.69 11.89
CA ARG A 26 -8.45 -6.53 11.01
C ARG A 26 -7.16 -5.73 11.05
N ALA A 27 -6.76 -5.20 9.90
CA ALA A 27 -5.64 -4.27 9.79
C ALA A 27 -6.08 -3.03 9.01
N VAL A 28 -5.47 -1.90 9.35
CA VAL A 28 -5.58 -0.66 8.59
C VAL A 28 -4.19 -0.35 8.06
N THR A 29 -4.08 -0.13 6.76
CA THR A 29 -2.83 0.24 6.12
C THR A 29 -2.96 1.63 5.52
N LEU A 30 -1.89 2.41 5.65
CA LEU A 30 -1.76 3.68 4.95
C LEU A 30 -0.90 3.45 3.73
N LEU A 31 -1.47 3.66 2.55
CA LEU A 31 -0.79 3.49 1.27
C LEU A 31 -0.88 4.80 0.47
N PRO A 32 0.15 5.14 -0.33
CA PRO A 32 0.09 6.30 -1.20
C PRO A 32 -0.98 6.12 -2.29
N ASN A 33 -1.53 7.22 -2.79
CA ASN A 33 -2.56 7.22 -3.83
C ASN A 33 -2.17 6.40 -5.07
N GLY A 34 -0.87 6.31 -5.38
CA GLY A 34 -0.34 5.53 -6.50
C GLY A 34 -0.73 4.04 -6.45
N THR A 35 -1.00 3.48 -5.27
CA THR A 35 -1.47 2.10 -5.11
C THR A 35 -2.89 1.91 -5.70
N LEU A 36 -3.73 2.94 -5.67
CA LEU A 36 -5.09 2.89 -6.22
C LEU A 36 -5.14 3.19 -7.74
N THR A 37 -4.06 3.71 -8.33
CA THR A 37 -4.06 4.15 -9.73
C THR A 37 -2.90 3.57 -10.53
N THR A 38 -2.24 2.52 -10.02
CA THR A 38 -1.09 1.89 -10.69
C THR A 38 -1.44 1.42 -12.09
N GLN A 39 -0.53 1.69 -13.04
CA GLN A 39 -0.58 1.19 -14.42
C GLN A 39 0.29 -0.06 -14.61
N ASN A 40 1.00 -0.49 -13.56
CA ASN A 40 1.75 -1.74 -13.61
C ASN A 40 0.76 -2.92 -13.61
N LEU A 41 0.84 -3.77 -14.64
CA LEU A 41 -0.07 -4.91 -14.82
C LEU A 41 0.01 -5.92 -13.67
N ALA A 42 1.20 -6.21 -13.16
CA ALA A 42 1.38 -7.15 -12.06
C ALA A 42 0.78 -6.61 -10.75
N GLU A 43 1.00 -5.32 -10.44
CA GLU A 43 0.40 -4.68 -9.28
C GLU A 43 -1.14 -4.61 -9.40
N SER A 44 -1.65 -4.34 -10.61
CA SER A 44 -3.09 -4.31 -10.85
C SER A 44 -3.73 -5.69 -10.69
N GLU A 45 -3.06 -6.77 -11.10
CA GLU A 45 -3.57 -8.13 -10.89
C GLU A 45 -3.57 -8.48 -9.41
N ILE A 46 -2.52 -8.15 -8.66
CA ILE A 46 -2.49 -8.35 -7.20
C ILE A 46 -3.66 -7.59 -6.54
N ARG A 47 -3.86 -6.32 -6.87
CA ARG A 47 -4.97 -5.52 -6.35
C ARG A 47 -6.33 -6.14 -6.65
N LYS A 48 -6.50 -6.65 -7.88
CA LYS A 48 -7.73 -7.32 -8.31
C LYS A 48 -7.98 -8.59 -7.48
N GLN A 49 -6.96 -9.42 -7.27
CA GLN A 49 -7.09 -10.63 -6.45
C GLN A 49 -7.45 -10.30 -5.01
N ILE A 50 -6.76 -9.34 -4.38
CA ILE A 50 -7.06 -8.89 -3.00
C ILE A 50 -8.52 -8.43 -2.86
N LEU A 51 -9.05 -7.74 -3.87
CA LEU A 51 -10.46 -7.31 -3.90
C LEU A 51 -11.42 -8.49 -4.06
N LEU A 52 -11.14 -9.41 -5.00
CA LEU A 52 -12.00 -10.57 -5.28
C LEU A 52 -12.05 -11.56 -4.11
N ASP A 53 -10.94 -11.70 -3.39
CA ASP A 53 -10.84 -12.53 -2.18
C ASP A 53 -11.55 -11.90 -0.96
N GLY A 54 -12.07 -10.67 -1.08
CA GLY A 54 -12.86 -10.02 -0.04
C GLY A 54 -12.05 -9.44 1.12
N TRP A 55 -10.74 -9.21 0.95
CA TRP A 55 -9.88 -8.67 2.01
C TRP A 55 -10.08 -7.18 2.28
N ILE A 56 -10.76 -6.45 1.40
CA ILE A 56 -10.96 -5.00 1.51
C ILE A 56 -12.39 -4.70 1.96
N GLU A 57 -12.52 -4.22 3.20
CA GLU A 57 -13.81 -3.75 3.76
C GLU A 57 -14.11 -2.30 3.36
N ALA A 58 -13.10 -1.42 3.38
CA ALA A 58 -13.26 0.00 3.05
C ALA A 58 -11.96 0.63 2.52
N ILE A 59 -12.10 1.68 1.71
CA ILE A 59 -11.00 2.54 1.27
C ILE A 59 -11.36 3.98 1.65
N LEU A 60 -10.52 4.60 2.47
CA LEU A 60 -10.70 5.98 2.91
C LEU A 60 -9.69 6.87 2.19
N ALA A 61 -10.18 7.74 1.31
CA ALA A 61 -9.35 8.77 0.70
C ALA A 61 -9.13 9.90 1.71
N LEU A 62 -7.86 10.19 2.03
CA LEU A 62 -7.49 11.25 2.96
C LEU A 62 -7.17 12.56 2.22
N PRO A 63 -7.46 13.73 2.81
CA PRO A 63 -7.10 15.01 2.22
C PRO A 63 -5.59 15.14 2.01
N THR A 64 -5.19 15.90 0.97
CA THR A 64 -3.79 16.21 0.73
C THR A 64 -3.18 16.97 1.91
N GLY A 65 -1.96 16.61 2.32
CA GLY A 65 -1.26 17.27 3.43
C GLY A 65 -1.63 16.75 4.83
N PHE A 66 -2.52 15.75 4.94
CA PHE A 66 -2.84 15.12 6.22
C PHE A 66 -1.60 14.45 6.86
N PHE A 67 -0.76 13.82 6.05
CA PHE A 67 0.56 13.35 6.45
C PHE A 67 1.61 14.30 5.88
N MET A 68 2.02 15.28 6.66
CA MET A 68 3.21 16.05 6.34
C MET A 68 4.43 15.27 6.82
N GLU A 69 5.17 14.68 5.88
CA GLU A 69 6.57 14.36 6.16
C GLU A 69 7.26 15.68 6.52
N ARG A 70 7.81 15.78 7.74
CA ARG A 70 8.86 16.78 7.97
C ARG A 70 10.03 16.38 7.09
N ARG A 71 10.08 16.92 5.88
CA ARG A 71 11.33 17.02 5.12
C ARG A 71 12.24 17.94 5.93
N PHE A 72 13.03 17.35 6.83
CA PHE A 72 14.21 18.06 7.32
C PHE A 72 15.08 18.35 6.09
N PRO A 73 15.47 19.61 5.86
CA PRO A 73 16.44 19.89 4.81
C PRO A 73 17.73 19.14 5.18
N ALA A 74 18.07 18.10 4.42
CA ALA A 74 19.42 17.58 4.41
C ALA A 74 20.28 18.69 3.80
N ALA A 75 20.93 19.47 4.68
CA ALA A 75 21.93 20.49 4.43
C ALA A 75 21.82 21.24 3.09
N ARG A 76 21.37 22.50 3.15
CA ARG A 76 21.75 23.51 2.16
C ARG A 76 23.27 23.65 2.26
N GLY A 77 24.00 22.94 1.39
CA GLY A 77 25.44 23.09 1.26
C GLY A 77 25.76 24.55 0.93
N LEU A 78 26.49 25.20 1.83
CA LEU A 78 27.33 26.34 1.54
C LEU A 78 28.62 25.84 0.88
#